data_AF-A0A7C3IM99-F1
#
_entry.id   AF-A0A7C3IM99-F1
#
_cell.length_a   1.000
_cell.length_b   1.000
_cell.length_c   1.000
_cell.angle_alpha   90.00
_cell.angle_beta   90.00
_cell.angle_gamma   90.00
#
_symmetry.space_group_name_H-M   'P 1'
#
loop_
_entity.id
_entity.type
_entity.pdbx_description
1 polymer ?
#
loop_
_entity_poly.entity_id
_entity_poly.type
_entity_poly.pdbx_seq_one_letter_code
_entity_poly.pdbx_strand_id
1 'polypeptide(L)'
;MNWKQTTSTPIPYKPFLLILILHSIVPVSIQAVPYSAQDIPYYQISDDASLRRSLIDTWFTIPSSQVVKQQAKLFSLETGELVEVRVERGTSDVLIVLARERQGLYPGWVQGSWILYRNLSDGSVKKIRLYLRSDPYVYVEFRPQGANKSVYDVVAYSGYVVYSRPIPLAVQDFYKLSVKQVLSVMGKGFPKEYFDVDPGMYRDLRSFITQVRRYLPQLSYADDGALDDKGQPVYIAPLVPQGSSWGLNCSGFTKWLIDGLLRPVTGRGLTIHELKQSVGNRGSNFTEPVESLLDPFFGLDWTRNLALQANHVLRSPQYATLEEIEVTDSPVSQLLLKKNNKTDLVSFPPYLKNAGFNIEGLPALMYSLAVRYPQWFYLVSVNTDRTAVLRQYPSGTPLVSESGKGIRRHFHVAALVPYFTEDGVFKVAVFESAAETSFDSFVRRYPGYQVHLVRIPFSEQFEPFMGDF
;
A
#
# COMPACT_ATOMS: atom_id res chain seq x y z
N MET A 1 38.21 56.84 12.08
CA MET A 1 38.21 58.09 11.29
C MET A 1 36.77 58.33 10.83
N ASN A 2 36.17 59.43 11.28
CA ASN A 2 34.79 59.84 11.00
C ASN A 2 34.48 59.86 9.50
N TRP A 3 33.36 59.28 9.08
CA TRP A 3 32.53 59.86 8.01
C TRP A 3 31.04 59.66 8.35
N LYS A 4 30.34 60.79 8.36
CA LYS A 4 28.91 60.94 8.64
C LYS A 4 28.08 60.68 7.37
N GLN A 5 26.88 60.15 7.63
CA GLN A 5 25.57 60.43 7.00
C GLN A 5 25.39 60.24 5.49
N THR A 6 24.47 59.33 5.15
CA THR A 6 23.41 59.61 4.18
C THR A 6 22.06 59.24 4.78
N THR A 7 21.14 60.18 4.61
CA THR A 7 19.76 60.23 5.08
C THR A 7 18.85 59.34 4.23
N SER A 8 17.99 58.55 4.87
CA SER A 8 16.72 58.14 4.25
C SER A 8 15.59 58.32 5.27
N THR A 9 14.53 58.97 4.80
CA THR A 9 13.31 59.31 5.52
C THR A 9 12.46 58.05 5.78
N PRO A 10 11.85 57.89 6.97
CA PRO A 10 10.92 56.80 7.22
C PRO A 10 9.53 57.12 6.67
N ILE A 11 9.00 56.23 5.82
CA ILE A 11 7.60 56.21 5.42
C ILE A 11 6.77 55.74 6.62
N PRO A 12 5.68 56.43 7.01
CA PRO A 12 4.85 56.00 8.14
C PRO A 12 3.98 54.80 7.73
N TYR A 13 4.31 53.61 8.24
CA TYR A 13 3.41 52.46 8.22
C TYR A 13 2.21 52.74 9.15
N LYS A 14 1.03 52.96 8.56
CA LYS A 14 -0.25 52.84 9.28
C LYS A 14 -0.60 51.35 9.39
N PRO A 15 -0.95 50.84 10.58
CA PRO A 15 -1.36 49.45 10.74
C PRO A 15 -2.75 49.27 10.14
N PHE A 16 -2.87 48.42 9.12
CA PHE A 16 -4.17 47.89 8.71
C PHE A 16 -4.61 46.88 9.78
N LEU A 17 -5.56 47.30 10.61
CA LEU A 17 -6.20 46.47 11.62
C LEU A 17 -7.03 45.39 10.90
N LEU A 18 -6.48 44.17 10.82
CA LEU A 18 -7.21 43.00 10.37
C LEU A 18 -8.13 42.57 11.52
N ILE A 19 -9.39 43.01 11.49
CA ILE A 19 -10.40 42.53 12.44
C ILE A 19 -10.78 41.10 12.03
N LEU A 20 -10.17 40.13 12.72
CA LEU A 20 -10.61 38.75 12.81
C LEU A 20 -11.95 38.73 13.56
N ILE A 21 -13.05 38.57 12.83
CA ILE A 21 -14.30 38.12 13.44
C ILE A 21 -14.25 36.59 13.47
N LEU A 22 -13.75 36.06 14.58
CA LEU A 22 -13.89 34.66 14.97
C LEU A 22 -15.38 34.38 15.26
N HIS A 23 -16.11 33.90 14.26
CA HIS A 23 -17.26 33.07 14.54
C HIS A 23 -16.73 31.66 14.81
N SER A 24 -16.76 31.27 16.08
CA SER A 24 -16.62 29.91 16.55
C SER A 24 -17.76 29.04 16.01
N ILE A 25 -17.68 28.70 14.73
CA ILE A 25 -18.35 27.52 14.19
C ILE A 25 -17.49 26.36 14.66
N VAL A 26 -17.99 25.60 15.64
CA VAL A 26 -17.51 24.24 15.88
C VAL A 26 -17.55 23.54 14.51
N PRO A 27 -16.43 23.10 13.93
CA PRO A 27 -16.52 22.24 12.77
C PRO A 27 -17.17 20.96 13.29
N VAL A 28 -18.47 20.82 13.03
CA VAL A 28 -19.04 19.50 12.85
C VAL A 28 -18.23 18.95 11.69
N SER A 29 -17.21 18.17 12.02
CA SER A 29 -16.49 17.32 11.11
C SER A 29 -17.51 16.32 10.59
N ILE A 30 -18.30 16.76 9.60
CA ILE A 30 -18.94 15.85 8.66
C ILE A 30 -17.76 15.11 8.05
N GLN A 31 -17.44 13.94 8.58
CA GLN A 31 -16.53 13.03 7.91
C GLN A 31 -17.16 12.78 6.56
N ALA A 32 -16.61 13.39 5.51
CA ALA A 32 -17.05 13.14 4.16
C ALA A 32 -16.88 11.64 3.93
N VAL A 33 -18.00 10.94 3.75
CA VAL A 33 -18.02 9.50 3.50
C VAL A 33 -17.17 9.27 2.25
N PRO A 34 -16.18 8.37 2.27
CA PRO A 34 -15.39 8.07 1.07
C PRO A 34 -16.29 7.68 -0.10
N TYR A 35 -15.92 8.08 -1.31
CA TYR A 35 -16.73 7.79 -2.49
C TYR A 35 -16.95 6.29 -2.75
N SER A 36 -15.99 5.46 -2.34
CA SER A 36 -16.07 4.00 -2.41
C SER A 36 -17.21 3.40 -1.59
N ALA A 37 -17.78 4.13 -0.61
CA ALA A 37 -18.92 3.65 0.18
C ALA A 37 -20.19 3.48 -0.66
N GLN A 38 -20.25 4.14 -1.82
CA GLN A 38 -21.37 4.09 -2.76
C GLN A 38 -21.03 3.34 -4.05
N ASP A 39 -19.89 2.63 -4.06
CA ASP A 39 -19.58 1.74 -5.18
C ASP A 39 -20.57 0.58 -5.22
N ILE A 40 -20.97 0.24 -6.43
CA ILE A 40 -21.79 -0.94 -6.74
C ILE A 40 -20.90 -2.00 -7.41
N PRO A 41 -21.36 -3.25 -7.57
CA PRO A 41 -20.59 -4.23 -8.33
C PRO A 41 -20.26 -3.69 -9.74
N TYR A 42 -19.01 -3.83 -10.18
CA TYR A 42 -18.50 -3.16 -11.39
C TYR A 42 -19.26 -3.50 -12.68
N TYR A 43 -19.96 -4.63 -12.72
CA TYR A 43 -20.78 -5.06 -13.85
C TYR A 43 -22.19 -4.43 -13.87
N GLN A 44 -22.56 -3.67 -12.83
CA GLN A 44 -23.81 -2.91 -12.72
C GLN A 44 -23.63 -1.41 -13.02
N ILE A 45 -22.40 -0.96 -13.33
CA ILE A 45 -22.13 0.44 -13.69
C ILE A 45 -23.00 0.85 -14.88
N SER A 46 -23.74 1.94 -14.72
CA SER A 46 -24.61 2.53 -15.73
C SER A 46 -23.86 2.86 -17.03
N ASP A 47 -24.46 2.53 -18.17
CA ASP A 47 -23.85 2.73 -19.48
C ASP A 47 -23.81 4.22 -19.87
N ASP A 48 -22.68 4.65 -20.40
CA ASP A 48 -22.43 6.00 -20.94
C ASP A 48 -22.05 5.98 -22.43
N ALA A 49 -22.23 4.85 -23.12
CA ALA A 49 -21.91 4.74 -24.54
C ALA A 49 -22.67 5.75 -25.42
N SER A 50 -23.95 6.01 -25.15
CA SER A 50 -24.74 7.02 -25.88
C SER A 50 -24.13 8.43 -25.73
N LEU A 51 -23.74 8.81 -24.52
CA LEU A 51 -23.04 10.07 -24.24
C LEU A 51 -21.68 10.11 -24.95
N ARG A 52 -20.85 9.07 -24.81
CA ARG A 52 -19.53 9.03 -25.47
C ARG A 52 -19.65 9.16 -26.99
N ARG A 53 -20.70 8.60 -27.62
CA ARG A 53 -20.97 8.78 -29.06
C ARG A 53 -21.27 10.23 -29.42
N SER A 54 -22.09 10.95 -28.63
CA SER A 54 -22.39 12.36 -28.91
C SER A 54 -21.19 13.30 -28.71
N LEU A 55 -20.19 12.87 -27.94
CA LEU A 55 -18.97 13.63 -27.67
C LEU A 55 -17.88 13.44 -28.73
N ILE A 56 -18.04 12.52 -29.70
CA ILE A 56 -17.00 12.20 -30.69
C ILE A 56 -16.57 13.46 -31.45
N ASP A 57 -17.50 14.10 -32.16
CA ASP A 57 -17.21 15.21 -33.07
C ASP A 57 -17.05 16.56 -32.36
N THR A 58 -17.38 16.61 -31.07
CA THR A 58 -17.35 17.86 -30.29
C THR A 58 -16.20 17.89 -29.30
N TRP A 59 -15.75 16.76 -28.76
CA TRP A 59 -14.69 16.69 -27.75
C TRP A 59 -13.53 15.79 -28.17
N PHE A 60 -13.81 14.57 -28.64
CA PHE A 60 -12.78 13.54 -28.79
C PHE A 60 -11.91 13.72 -30.03
N THR A 61 -12.49 14.17 -31.15
CA THR A 61 -11.80 14.25 -32.45
C THR A 61 -11.36 15.66 -32.84
N ILE A 62 -11.91 16.71 -32.23
CA ILE A 62 -11.51 18.10 -32.53
C ILE A 62 -10.03 18.35 -32.20
N PRO A 63 -9.36 19.33 -32.84
CA PRO A 63 -7.96 19.64 -32.56
C PRO A 63 -7.69 19.95 -31.08
N SER A 64 -6.53 19.52 -30.57
CA SER A 64 -6.13 19.76 -29.18
C SER A 64 -6.15 21.25 -28.79
N SER A 65 -5.83 22.15 -29.73
CA SER A 65 -5.88 23.61 -29.54
C SER A 65 -7.28 24.18 -29.35
N GLN A 66 -8.32 23.46 -29.80
CA GLN A 66 -9.72 23.83 -29.63
C GLN A 66 -10.31 23.21 -28.36
N VAL A 67 -10.04 21.92 -28.10
CA VAL A 67 -10.64 21.23 -26.94
C VAL A 67 -10.20 21.84 -25.61
N VAL A 68 -8.95 22.32 -25.50
CA VAL A 68 -8.43 22.99 -24.29
C VAL A 68 -9.15 24.30 -23.95
N LYS A 69 -9.93 24.85 -24.89
CA LYS A 69 -10.74 26.05 -24.68
C LYS A 69 -12.18 25.73 -24.28
N GLN A 70 -12.57 24.45 -24.29
CA GLN A 70 -13.92 24.08 -23.86
C GLN A 70 -14.09 24.28 -22.36
N GLN A 71 -15.26 24.77 -21.99
CA GLN A 71 -15.69 24.83 -20.60
C GLN A 71 -16.33 23.50 -20.20
N ALA A 72 -16.25 23.19 -18.91
CA ALA A 72 -16.94 22.03 -18.34
C ALA A 72 -18.44 22.10 -18.65
N LYS A 73 -19.04 20.95 -18.96
CA LYS A 73 -20.46 20.81 -19.25
C LYS A 73 -21.03 19.59 -18.54
N LEU A 74 -22.24 19.73 -18.01
CA LEU A 74 -22.98 18.63 -17.42
C LEU A 74 -23.85 17.96 -18.49
N PHE A 75 -23.87 16.63 -18.46
CA PHE A 75 -24.71 15.79 -19.30
C PHE A 75 -25.48 14.82 -18.41
N SER A 76 -26.71 14.50 -18.80
CA SER A 76 -27.50 13.45 -18.17
C SER A 76 -27.41 12.17 -18.99
N LEU A 77 -27.23 11.05 -18.31
CA LEU A 77 -27.38 9.74 -18.91
C LEU A 77 -28.86 9.36 -19.03
N GLU A 78 -29.13 8.30 -19.79
CA GLU A 78 -30.46 7.69 -19.90
C GLU A 78 -31.01 7.23 -18.54
N THR A 79 -30.13 6.88 -17.60
CA THR A 79 -30.47 6.52 -16.21
C THR A 79 -30.80 7.74 -15.33
N GLY A 80 -30.58 8.96 -15.81
CA GLY A 80 -30.72 10.20 -15.04
C GLY A 80 -29.45 10.62 -14.28
N GLU A 81 -28.42 9.77 -14.23
CA GLU A 81 -27.13 10.11 -13.62
C GLU A 81 -26.45 11.28 -14.35
N LEU A 82 -25.73 12.12 -13.61
CA LEU A 82 -25.00 13.26 -14.15
C LEU A 82 -23.53 12.92 -14.41
N VAL A 83 -23.02 13.42 -15.53
CA VAL A 83 -21.61 13.32 -15.94
C VAL A 83 -21.10 14.71 -16.28
N GLU A 84 -20.07 15.16 -15.58
CA GLU A 84 -19.33 16.35 -15.98
C GLU A 84 -18.28 15.95 -17.02
N VAL A 85 -18.38 16.56 -18.20
CA VAL A 85 -17.34 16.49 -19.23
C VAL A 85 -16.52 17.75 -19.13
N ARG A 86 -15.23 17.60 -18.86
CA ARG A 86 -14.29 18.72 -18.77
C ARG A 86 -12.95 18.39 -19.39
N VAL A 87 -12.16 19.42 -19.62
CA VAL A 87 -10.79 19.31 -20.10
C VAL A 87 -9.81 19.66 -18.98
N GLU A 88 -8.81 18.82 -18.80
CA GLU A 88 -7.66 19.09 -17.93
C GLU A 88 -6.39 19.09 -18.78
N ARG A 89 -5.46 20.02 -18.49
CA ARG A 89 -4.22 20.17 -19.25
C ARG A 89 -3.04 19.66 -18.46
N GLY A 90 -2.38 18.62 -18.98
CA GLY A 90 -1.06 18.17 -18.52
C GLY A 90 0.08 18.89 -19.25
N THR A 91 1.31 18.52 -18.93
CA THR A 91 2.51 19.08 -19.58
C THR A 91 2.61 18.70 -21.06
N SER A 92 2.33 17.43 -21.39
CA SER A 92 2.37 16.87 -22.75
C SER A 92 1.02 16.40 -23.27
N ASP A 93 -0.02 16.56 -22.46
CA ASP A 93 -1.28 15.83 -22.62
C ASP A 93 -2.47 16.76 -22.46
N VAL A 94 -3.52 16.45 -23.20
CA VAL A 94 -4.87 16.95 -22.97
C VAL A 94 -5.71 15.78 -22.47
N LEU A 95 -6.35 15.96 -21.33
CA LEU A 95 -7.21 14.99 -20.69
C LEU A 95 -8.65 15.43 -20.88
N ILE A 96 -9.48 14.57 -21.45
CA ILE A 96 -10.93 14.77 -21.49
C ILE A 96 -11.51 13.84 -20.43
N VAL A 97 -12.02 14.44 -19.36
CA VAL A 97 -12.52 13.73 -18.18
C VAL A 97 -14.03 13.66 -18.27
N LEU A 98 -14.58 12.45 -18.19
CA LEU A 98 -16.00 12.16 -18.01
C LEU A 98 -16.14 11.73 -16.54
N ALA A 99 -16.37 12.68 -15.65
CA ALA A 99 -16.46 12.44 -14.22
C ALA A 99 -17.90 12.17 -13.82
N ARG A 100 -18.15 11.05 -13.12
CA ARG A 100 -19.47 10.77 -12.55
C ARG A 100 -19.71 11.64 -11.32
N GLU A 101 -20.96 12.01 -11.13
CA GLU A 101 -21.39 12.66 -9.90
C GLU A 101 -21.27 11.71 -8.71
N ARG A 102 -20.75 12.23 -7.61
CA ARG A 102 -20.73 11.53 -6.33
C ARG A 102 -20.77 12.56 -5.21
N GLN A 103 -21.78 12.49 -4.36
CA GLN A 103 -21.94 13.38 -3.21
C GLN A 103 -21.90 14.88 -3.60
N GLY A 104 -22.53 15.24 -4.72
CA GLY A 104 -22.57 16.59 -5.27
C GLY A 104 -21.28 17.06 -5.95
N LEU A 105 -20.28 16.19 -6.10
CA LEU A 105 -18.97 16.50 -6.68
C LEU A 105 -18.68 15.63 -7.92
N TYR A 106 -17.68 16.04 -8.71
CA TYR A 106 -17.29 15.37 -9.95
C TYR A 106 -15.80 14.98 -9.99
N PRO A 107 -15.32 14.17 -9.01
CA PRO A 107 -13.96 13.62 -9.04
C PRO A 107 -13.72 12.76 -10.29
N GLY A 108 -12.59 12.93 -10.97
CA GLY A 108 -12.28 12.19 -12.21
C GLY A 108 -11.95 10.70 -12.04
N TRP A 109 -12.11 10.15 -10.84
CA TRP A 109 -11.65 8.81 -10.45
C TRP A 109 -12.70 8.01 -9.68
N VAL A 110 -13.94 8.49 -9.59
CA VAL A 110 -15.04 7.67 -9.05
C VAL A 110 -15.49 6.61 -10.05
N GLN A 111 -16.07 5.53 -9.53
CA GLN A 111 -16.58 4.41 -10.32
C GLN A 111 -17.44 4.87 -11.49
N GLY A 112 -17.16 4.33 -12.68
CA GLY A 112 -17.81 4.68 -13.95
C GLY A 112 -17.21 5.88 -14.66
N SER A 113 -16.21 6.56 -14.07
CA SER A 113 -15.54 7.68 -14.73
C SER A 113 -14.54 7.21 -15.78
N TRP A 114 -14.42 8.00 -16.86
CA TRP A 114 -13.47 7.78 -17.95
C TRP A 114 -12.55 8.98 -18.12
N ILE A 115 -11.31 8.72 -18.52
CA ILE A 115 -10.38 9.77 -18.95
C ILE A 115 -9.76 9.38 -20.28
N LEU A 116 -9.96 10.21 -21.30
CA LEU A 116 -9.30 10.10 -22.59
C LEU A 116 -8.06 10.99 -22.59
N TYR A 117 -6.88 10.40 -22.77
CA TYR A 117 -5.61 11.10 -22.86
C TYR A 117 -5.22 11.26 -24.33
N ARG A 118 -4.96 12.50 -24.74
CA ARG A 118 -4.49 12.84 -26.08
C ARG A 118 -3.16 13.58 -26.00
N ASN A 119 -2.30 13.34 -26.99
CA ASN A 119 -1.10 14.13 -27.20
C ASN A 119 -1.49 15.59 -27.47
N LEU A 120 -0.84 16.52 -26.75
CA LEU A 120 -1.07 17.95 -26.97
C LEU A 120 -0.57 18.40 -28.36
N SER A 121 0.49 17.78 -28.88
CA SER A 121 1.16 18.15 -30.13
C SER A 121 0.38 17.79 -31.39
N ASP A 122 -0.17 16.57 -31.47
CA ASP A 122 -0.79 16.04 -32.69
C ASP A 122 -2.25 15.59 -32.49
N GLY A 123 -2.76 15.62 -31.24
CA GLY A 123 -4.11 15.20 -30.92
C GLY A 123 -4.36 13.70 -30.99
N SER A 124 -3.33 12.88 -31.22
CA SER A 124 -3.44 11.42 -31.23
C SER A 124 -3.83 10.89 -29.85
N VAL A 125 -4.61 9.81 -29.84
CA VAL A 125 -5.03 9.15 -28.60
C VAL A 125 -3.84 8.39 -28.03
N LYS A 126 -3.47 8.71 -26.79
CA LYS A 126 -2.44 7.98 -26.05
C LYS A 126 -3.02 6.80 -25.30
N LYS A 127 -4.14 7.03 -24.62
CA LYS A 127 -4.78 6.03 -23.77
C LYS A 127 -6.15 6.45 -23.30
N ILE A 128 -6.91 5.47 -22.83
CA ILE A 128 -8.18 5.66 -22.14
C ILE A 128 -8.06 5.00 -20.77
N ARG A 129 -8.46 5.70 -19.71
CA ARG A 129 -8.54 5.16 -18.36
C ARG A 129 -9.99 5.01 -17.93
N LEU A 130 -10.33 3.87 -17.36
CA LEU A 130 -11.63 3.54 -16.81
C LEU A 130 -11.49 3.18 -15.33
N TYR A 131 -12.25 3.86 -14.48
CA TYR A 131 -12.35 3.55 -13.06
C TYR A 131 -13.55 2.63 -12.82
N LEU A 132 -13.27 1.37 -12.46
CA LEU A 132 -14.30 0.40 -12.09
C LEU A 132 -14.55 0.37 -10.57
N ARG A 133 -13.78 1.14 -9.81
CA ARG A 133 -13.90 1.40 -8.37
C ARG A 133 -13.59 2.87 -8.13
N SER A 134 -14.17 3.47 -7.10
CA SER A 134 -13.83 4.82 -6.65
C SER A 134 -12.52 4.85 -5.88
N ASP A 135 -11.41 4.60 -6.59
CA ASP A 135 -10.06 4.61 -6.05
C ASP A 135 -9.10 5.20 -7.12
N PRO A 136 -8.40 6.31 -6.84
CA PRO A 136 -7.52 6.94 -7.83
C PRO A 136 -6.30 6.07 -8.19
N TYR A 137 -6.01 5.04 -7.42
CA TYR A 137 -4.86 4.15 -7.59
C TYR A 137 -5.21 2.81 -8.24
N VAL A 138 -6.50 2.53 -8.48
CA VAL A 138 -6.97 1.25 -9.05
C VAL A 138 -7.83 1.51 -10.29
N TYR A 139 -7.31 1.14 -11.46
CA TYR A 139 -7.98 1.44 -12.73
C TYR A 139 -7.61 0.47 -13.86
N VAL A 140 -8.42 0.46 -14.91
CA VAL A 140 -8.11 -0.19 -16.18
C VAL A 140 -7.65 0.87 -17.17
N GLU A 141 -6.58 0.59 -17.90
CA GLU A 141 -6.03 1.48 -18.92
C GLU A 141 -6.00 0.76 -20.27
N PHE A 142 -6.44 1.42 -21.33
CA PHE A 142 -6.43 0.93 -22.71
C PHE A 142 -5.48 1.80 -23.53
N ARG A 143 -4.57 1.17 -24.28
CA ARG A 143 -3.59 1.85 -25.14
C ARG A 143 -3.67 1.30 -26.57
N PRO A 144 -3.57 2.16 -27.60
CA PRO A 144 -3.56 1.69 -28.98
C PRO A 144 -2.32 0.82 -29.24
N GLN A 145 -2.50 -0.27 -29.99
CA GLN A 145 -1.43 -1.17 -30.46
C GLN A 145 -1.65 -1.45 -31.96
N GLY A 146 -1.45 -0.41 -32.77
CA GLY A 146 -1.79 -0.41 -34.19
C GLY A 146 -3.21 0.12 -34.45
N ALA A 147 -3.67 0.01 -35.70
CA ALA A 147 -4.92 0.65 -36.13
C ALA A 147 -6.19 -0.02 -35.54
N ASN A 148 -6.21 -1.35 -35.48
CA ASN A 148 -7.41 -2.13 -35.17
C ASN A 148 -7.28 -2.96 -33.88
N LYS A 149 -6.29 -2.64 -33.04
CA LYS A 149 -6.00 -3.37 -31.82
C LYS A 149 -5.59 -2.41 -30.72
N SER A 150 -5.87 -2.81 -29.51
CA SER A 150 -5.43 -2.14 -28.29
C SER A 150 -4.85 -3.18 -27.35
N VAL A 151 -4.12 -2.70 -26.36
CA VAL A 151 -3.78 -3.48 -25.18
C VAL A 151 -4.50 -2.89 -23.98
N TYR A 152 -4.77 -3.71 -22.98
CA TYR A 152 -5.20 -3.23 -21.68
C TYR A 152 -4.20 -3.56 -20.58
N ASP A 153 -4.20 -2.70 -19.59
CA ASP A 153 -3.48 -2.82 -18.34
C ASP A 153 -4.49 -2.78 -17.19
N VAL A 154 -4.21 -3.52 -16.11
CA VAL A 154 -4.87 -3.32 -14.82
C VAL A 154 -3.81 -2.85 -13.85
N VAL A 155 -4.02 -1.66 -13.29
CA VAL A 155 -3.08 -1.02 -12.37
C VAL A 155 -3.71 -0.93 -11.00
N ALA A 156 -2.96 -1.29 -9.96
CA ALA A 156 -3.30 -1.13 -8.56
C ALA A 156 -2.08 -0.58 -7.81
N TYR A 157 -2.21 0.59 -7.19
CA TYR A 157 -1.16 1.22 -6.38
C TYR A 157 0.20 1.27 -7.09
N SER A 158 0.20 1.80 -8.32
CA SER A 158 1.34 1.92 -9.23
C SER A 158 1.91 0.59 -9.76
N GLY A 159 1.38 -0.56 -9.36
CA GLY A 159 1.77 -1.87 -9.89
C GLY A 159 0.83 -2.37 -10.99
N TYR A 160 1.41 -2.99 -12.03
CA TYR A 160 0.66 -3.62 -13.11
C TYR A 160 0.41 -5.09 -12.81
N VAL A 161 -0.83 -5.41 -12.47
CA VAL A 161 -1.28 -6.80 -12.24
C VAL A 161 -1.72 -7.49 -13.53
N VAL A 162 -2.08 -6.68 -14.53
CA VAL A 162 -2.10 -7.10 -15.94
C VAL A 162 -1.35 -6.03 -16.72
N TYR A 163 -0.40 -6.45 -17.56
CA TYR A 163 0.38 -5.56 -18.40
C TYR A 163 0.28 -5.93 -19.87
N SER A 164 -0.09 -4.95 -20.68
CA SER A 164 -0.06 -4.94 -22.13
C SER A 164 -0.78 -6.13 -22.79
N ARG A 165 -1.92 -6.55 -22.23
CA ARG A 165 -2.68 -7.70 -22.73
C ARG A 165 -3.49 -7.30 -23.97
N PRO A 166 -3.30 -7.96 -25.14
CA PRO A 166 -4.01 -7.60 -26.36
C PRO A 166 -5.52 -7.80 -26.28
N ILE A 167 -6.26 -6.92 -26.94
CA ILE A 167 -7.70 -7.00 -27.16
C ILE A 167 -8.05 -6.60 -28.61
N PRO A 168 -9.04 -7.25 -29.23
CA PRO A 168 -9.41 -7.04 -30.63
C PRO A 168 -10.30 -5.80 -30.82
N LEU A 169 -9.94 -4.68 -30.19
CA LEU A 169 -10.65 -3.41 -30.27
C LEU A 169 -9.69 -2.29 -30.67
N ALA A 170 -10.08 -1.47 -31.65
CA ALA A 170 -9.43 -0.20 -31.90
C ALA A 170 -9.71 0.76 -30.73
N VAL A 171 -8.81 1.72 -30.50
CA VAL A 171 -8.99 2.68 -29.38
C VAL A 171 -10.26 3.53 -29.55
N GLN A 172 -10.73 3.71 -30.79
CA GLN A 172 -11.96 4.43 -31.11
C GLN A 172 -13.24 3.62 -30.83
N ASP A 173 -13.16 2.29 -30.71
CA ASP A 173 -14.32 1.46 -30.37
C ASP A 173 -14.83 1.78 -28.96
N PHE A 174 -13.92 2.18 -28.07
CA PHE A 174 -14.23 2.68 -26.73
C PHE A 174 -14.98 4.02 -26.72
N TYR A 175 -15.28 4.64 -27.84
CA TYR A 175 -16.22 5.77 -27.86
C TYR A 175 -17.67 5.30 -27.99
N LYS A 176 -17.88 4.02 -28.30
CA LYS A 176 -19.18 3.49 -28.71
C LYS A 176 -19.60 2.25 -27.92
N LEU A 177 -18.66 1.50 -27.36
CA LEU A 177 -18.96 0.28 -26.60
C LEU A 177 -19.31 0.60 -25.16
N SER A 178 -20.36 -0.04 -24.64
CA SER A 178 -20.70 -0.03 -23.22
C SER A 178 -19.60 -0.66 -22.38
N VAL A 179 -19.54 -0.30 -21.08
CA VAL A 179 -18.63 -0.94 -20.11
C VAL A 179 -18.80 -2.45 -20.13
N LYS A 180 -20.05 -2.94 -20.16
CA LYS A 180 -20.37 -4.38 -20.23
C LYS A 180 -19.81 -5.05 -21.48
N GLN A 181 -19.91 -4.42 -22.65
CA GLN A 181 -19.33 -4.95 -23.90
C GLN A 181 -17.80 -5.00 -23.83
N VAL A 182 -17.17 -3.93 -23.32
CA VAL A 182 -15.71 -3.89 -23.13
C VAL A 182 -15.24 -5.02 -22.22
N LEU A 183 -15.87 -5.20 -21.06
CA LEU A 183 -15.55 -6.28 -20.11
C LEU A 183 -15.80 -7.66 -20.72
N SER A 184 -16.86 -7.83 -21.50
CA SER A 184 -17.14 -9.09 -22.20
C SER A 184 -16.03 -9.48 -23.18
N VAL A 185 -15.41 -8.51 -23.86
CA VAL A 185 -14.27 -8.75 -24.77
C VAL A 185 -13.01 -9.15 -24.02
N MET A 186 -12.78 -8.59 -22.83
CA MET A 186 -11.64 -8.96 -21.97
C MET A 186 -11.79 -10.38 -21.41
N GLY A 187 -13.02 -10.86 -21.27
CA GLY A 187 -13.35 -12.26 -20.99
C GLY A 187 -12.91 -12.75 -19.62
N LYS A 188 -12.78 -14.08 -19.47
CA LYS A 188 -12.50 -14.74 -18.18
C LYS A 188 -11.13 -14.41 -17.58
N GLY A 189 -10.19 -13.89 -18.38
CA GLY A 189 -8.85 -13.55 -17.92
C GLY A 189 -8.74 -12.16 -17.28
N PHE A 190 -9.84 -11.41 -17.20
CA PHE A 190 -9.90 -10.13 -16.53
C PHE A 190 -9.92 -10.32 -14.99
N PRO A 191 -9.00 -9.66 -14.23
CA PRO A 191 -8.88 -9.85 -12.79
C PRO A 191 -9.95 -9.05 -12.03
N LYS A 192 -11.21 -9.50 -12.14
CA LYS A 192 -12.39 -8.82 -11.61
C LYS A 192 -12.34 -8.58 -10.10
N GLU A 193 -11.65 -9.44 -9.36
CA GLU A 193 -11.49 -9.37 -7.91
C GLU A 193 -10.87 -8.06 -7.45
N TYR A 194 -10.05 -7.40 -8.28
CA TYR A 194 -9.45 -6.09 -7.97
C TYR A 194 -10.46 -4.95 -7.88
N PHE A 195 -11.69 -5.16 -8.36
CA PHE A 195 -12.74 -4.15 -8.44
C PHE A 195 -14.00 -4.52 -7.63
N ASP A 196 -14.14 -5.79 -7.22
CA ASP A 196 -15.32 -6.34 -6.55
C ASP A 196 -14.98 -6.83 -5.14
N VAL A 197 -14.46 -5.92 -4.32
CA VAL A 197 -14.06 -6.22 -2.93
C VAL A 197 -15.22 -6.02 -1.98
N ASP A 198 -15.54 -7.03 -1.18
CA ASP A 198 -16.48 -6.95 -0.06
C ASP A 198 -15.78 -6.45 1.22
N PRO A 199 -16.08 -5.22 1.70
CA PRO A 199 -15.52 -4.68 2.94
C PRO A 199 -15.92 -5.45 4.20
N GLY A 200 -17.01 -6.22 4.15
CA GLY A 200 -17.49 -7.06 5.25
C GLY A 200 -16.47 -8.10 5.68
N MET A 201 -15.68 -8.63 4.73
CA MET A 201 -14.65 -9.64 5.00
C MET A 201 -13.48 -9.16 5.88
N TYR A 202 -13.38 -7.85 6.15
CA TYR A 202 -12.31 -7.25 6.96
C TYR A 202 -12.78 -6.76 8.33
N ARG A 203 -14.03 -7.05 8.71
CA ARG A 203 -14.60 -6.65 10.02
C ARG A 203 -13.67 -7.04 11.16
N ASP A 204 -13.19 -8.27 11.15
CA ASP A 204 -12.46 -8.79 12.30
C ASP A 204 -11.01 -8.28 12.34
N LEU A 205 -10.37 -8.10 11.18
CA LEU A 205 -9.09 -7.38 11.09
C LEU A 205 -9.20 -5.94 11.60
N ARG A 206 -10.29 -5.23 11.30
CA ARG A 206 -10.55 -3.88 11.86
C ARG A 206 -10.73 -3.92 13.37
N SER A 207 -11.40 -4.94 13.89
CA SER A 207 -11.54 -5.16 15.34
C SER A 207 -10.17 -5.39 15.98
N PHE A 208 -9.34 -6.26 15.42
CA PHE A 208 -7.97 -6.49 15.88
C PHE A 208 -7.12 -5.23 15.88
N ILE A 209 -7.11 -4.46 14.79
CA ILE A 209 -6.41 -3.17 14.72
C ILE A 209 -6.88 -2.25 15.86
N THR A 210 -8.19 -2.20 16.12
CA THR A 210 -8.78 -1.39 17.20
C THR A 210 -8.37 -1.89 18.59
N GLN A 211 -8.24 -3.21 18.78
CA GLN A 211 -7.75 -3.80 20.02
C GLN A 211 -6.27 -3.48 20.24
N VAL A 212 -5.41 -3.69 19.24
CA VAL A 212 -3.98 -3.34 19.31
C VAL A 212 -3.80 -1.87 19.67
N ARG A 213 -4.52 -0.96 19.00
CA ARG A 213 -4.48 0.50 19.28
C ARG A 213 -4.83 0.87 20.71
N ARG A 214 -5.71 0.11 21.39
CA ARG A 214 -6.05 0.34 22.80
C ARG A 214 -4.89 0.02 23.75
N TYR A 215 -4.04 -0.92 23.38
CA TYR A 215 -2.87 -1.32 24.19
C TYR A 215 -1.62 -0.50 23.88
N LEU A 216 -1.47 0.06 22.68
CA LEU A 216 -0.28 0.83 22.28
C LEU A 216 0.17 1.88 23.30
N PRO A 217 -0.70 2.70 23.93
CA PRO A 217 -0.26 3.71 24.90
C PRO A 217 0.42 3.16 26.16
N GLN A 218 0.27 1.86 26.42
CA GLN A 218 0.84 1.17 27.58
C GLN A 218 2.16 0.48 27.26
N LEU A 219 2.55 0.44 25.99
CA LEU A 219 3.79 -0.18 25.54
C LEU A 219 4.89 0.88 25.43
N SER A 220 6.11 0.49 25.78
CA SER A 220 7.32 1.30 25.61
C SER A 220 8.30 0.59 24.68
N TYR A 221 9.13 1.38 24.00
CA TYR A 221 10.26 0.82 23.28
C TYR A 221 11.41 0.51 24.24
N ALA A 222 11.99 -0.68 24.11
CA ALA A 222 13.28 -1.02 24.71
C ALA A 222 14.10 -1.80 23.69
N ASP A 223 15.39 -1.46 23.54
CA ASP A 223 16.27 -2.23 22.68
C ASP A 223 16.41 -3.67 23.19
N ASP A 224 16.43 -4.61 22.26
CA ASP A 224 16.42 -6.06 22.54
C ASP A 224 15.26 -6.57 23.44
N GLY A 225 14.24 -5.75 23.71
CA GLY A 225 13.17 -6.10 24.65
C GLY A 225 12.07 -6.99 24.06
N ALA A 226 11.62 -7.99 24.83
CA ALA A 226 10.47 -8.87 24.55
C ALA A 226 9.79 -9.34 25.85
N LEU A 227 8.74 -10.16 25.71
CA LEU A 227 8.17 -10.96 26.80
C LEU A 227 8.48 -12.44 26.57
N ASP A 228 8.68 -13.22 27.64
CA ASP A 228 8.82 -14.68 27.57
C ASP A 228 7.46 -15.39 27.35
N ASP A 229 7.41 -16.72 27.47
CA ASP A 229 6.18 -17.51 27.29
C ASP A 229 5.16 -17.31 28.42
N LYS A 230 5.57 -16.73 29.55
CA LYS A 230 4.71 -16.41 30.70
C LYS A 230 4.32 -14.94 30.74
N GLY A 231 4.75 -14.14 29.77
CA GLY A 231 4.49 -12.71 29.71
C GLY A 231 5.45 -11.86 30.56
N GLN A 232 6.55 -12.43 31.05
CA GLN A 232 7.55 -11.73 31.85
C GLN A 232 8.52 -10.95 30.96
N PRO A 233 8.85 -9.68 31.27
CA PRO A 233 9.74 -8.89 30.42
C PRO A 233 11.20 -9.35 30.48
N VAL A 234 11.75 -9.72 29.33
CA VAL A 234 13.13 -10.22 29.18
C VAL A 234 13.81 -9.61 27.96
N TYR A 235 15.14 -9.60 27.95
CA TYR A 235 15.92 -9.30 26.75
C TYR A 235 16.05 -10.55 25.86
N ILE A 236 15.91 -10.40 24.54
CA ILE A 236 15.87 -11.51 23.58
C ILE A 236 17.24 -12.21 23.49
N ALA A 237 18.33 -11.47 23.47
CA ALA A 237 19.67 -12.03 23.31
C ALA A 237 20.13 -12.81 24.56
N PRO A 238 20.17 -12.21 25.76
CA PRO A 238 20.66 -12.88 26.97
C PRO A 238 19.59 -13.64 27.77
N LEU A 239 18.29 -13.47 27.47
CA LEU A 239 17.17 -14.07 28.20
C LEU A 239 17.11 -13.70 29.69
N VAL A 240 17.63 -12.52 30.05
CA VAL A 240 17.57 -11.99 31.43
C VAL A 240 16.45 -10.95 31.57
N PRO A 241 15.89 -10.75 32.79
CA PRO A 241 14.82 -9.77 33.01
C PRO A 241 15.20 -8.33 32.66
N GLN A 242 14.24 -7.53 32.15
CA GLN A 242 14.44 -6.10 31.80
C GLN A 242 14.29 -5.13 32.98
N GLY A 243 13.59 -5.52 34.05
CA GLY A 243 13.30 -4.65 35.20
C GLY A 243 12.06 -3.77 35.01
N SER A 244 11.92 -2.71 35.81
CA SER A 244 10.69 -1.91 35.93
C SER A 244 10.34 -1.05 34.70
N SER A 245 11.34 -0.70 33.89
CA SER A 245 11.20 0.13 32.69
C SER A 245 11.29 -0.70 31.42
N TRP A 246 10.57 -1.83 31.38
CA TRP A 246 10.60 -2.75 30.25
C TRP A 246 9.97 -2.15 29.00
N GLY A 247 10.34 -2.74 27.86
CA GLY A 247 9.73 -2.41 26.59
C GLY A 247 9.92 -3.49 25.55
N LEU A 248 9.53 -3.18 24.33
CA LEU A 248 9.56 -4.09 23.19
C LEU A 248 10.31 -3.42 22.02
N ASN A 249 11.28 -4.13 21.45
CA ASN A 249 11.81 -3.77 20.14
C ASN A 249 10.87 -4.25 19.02
N CYS A 250 11.28 -4.15 17.76
CA CYS A 250 10.47 -4.61 16.64
C CYS A 250 10.16 -6.11 16.68
N SER A 251 11.12 -6.94 17.06
CA SER A 251 10.99 -8.40 17.18
C SER A 251 10.15 -8.80 18.40
N GLY A 252 10.37 -8.19 19.56
CA GLY A 252 9.56 -8.38 20.74
C GLY A 252 8.11 -7.93 20.53
N PHE A 253 7.89 -6.85 19.77
CA PHE A 253 6.54 -6.36 19.48
C PHE A 253 5.78 -7.26 18.51
N THR A 254 6.45 -7.77 17.46
CA THR A 254 5.82 -8.78 16.59
C THR A 254 5.50 -10.07 17.34
N LYS A 255 6.38 -10.53 18.25
CA LYS A 255 6.06 -11.64 19.16
C LYS A 255 4.84 -11.33 20.02
N TRP A 256 4.78 -10.14 20.64
CA TRP A 256 3.65 -9.71 21.47
C TRP A 256 2.31 -9.74 20.70
N LEU A 257 2.31 -9.32 19.44
CA LEU A 257 1.12 -9.42 18.58
C LEU A 257 0.70 -10.87 18.35
N ILE A 258 1.65 -11.77 18.07
CA ILE A 258 1.33 -13.19 17.84
C ILE A 258 0.89 -13.85 19.15
N ASP A 259 1.61 -13.64 20.25
CA ASP A 259 1.23 -14.19 21.56
C ASP A 259 -0.17 -13.75 21.97
N GLY A 260 -0.56 -12.49 21.71
CA GLY A 260 -1.91 -12.03 21.99
C GLY A 260 -2.99 -12.73 21.18
N LEU A 261 -2.69 -13.20 19.97
CA LEU A 261 -3.61 -14.04 19.17
C LEU A 261 -3.64 -15.49 19.65
N LEU A 262 -2.52 -16.01 20.16
CA LEU A 262 -2.40 -17.41 20.54
C LEU A 262 -2.85 -17.68 21.98
N ARG A 263 -2.60 -16.75 22.90
CA ARG A 263 -2.88 -16.90 24.33
C ARG A 263 -4.33 -17.28 24.65
N PRO A 264 -5.37 -16.73 23.99
CA PRO A 264 -6.75 -17.18 24.21
C PRO A 264 -6.95 -18.69 23.98
N VAL A 265 -6.13 -19.30 23.13
CA VAL A 265 -6.19 -20.73 22.77
C VAL A 265 -5.21 -21.57 23.60
N THR A 266 -4.01 -21.06 23.85
CA THR A 266 -2.90 -21.83 24.45
C THR A 266 -2.70 -21.57 25.95
N GLY A 267 -3.24 -20.48 26.48
CA GLY A 267 -3.00 -19.98 27.85
C GLY A 267 -1.60 -19.42 28.10
N ARG A 268 -0.68 -19.47 27.12
CA ARG A 268 0.72 -19.05 27.24
C ARG A 268 1.28 -18.48 25.93
N GLY A 269 2.32 -17.67 26.02
CA GLY A 269 3.05 -17.16 24.85
C GLY A 269 4.02 -18.18 24.27
N LEU A 270 4.68 -17.80 23.18
CA LEU A 270 5.73 -18.58 22.53
C LEU A 270 7.06 -18.43 23.27
N THR A 271 7.90 -19.45 23.25
CA THR A 271 9.24 -19.36 23.86
C THR A 271 10.20 -18.62 22.93
N ILE A 272 11.04 -17.73 23.47
CA ILE A 272 12.04 -17.01 22.67
C ILE A 272 13.07 -17.98 22.06
N HIS A 273 13.39 -19.06 22.78
CA HIS A 273 14.34 -20.08 22.30
C HIS A 273 13.90 -20.72 20.98
N GLU A 274 12.62 -21.10 20.86
CA GLU A 274 12.06 -21.66 19.62
C GLU A 274 12.08 -20.64 18.48
N LEU A 275 11.78 -19.38 18.77
CA LEU A 275 11.73 -18.31 17.77
C LEU A 275 13.11 -17.96 17.19
N LYS A 276 14.20 -18.21 17.94
CA LYS A 276 15.59 -18.00 17.49
C LYS A 276 16.14 -19.15 16.63
N GLN A 277 15.43 -20.28 16.53
CA GLN A 277 15.96 -21.43 15.80
C GLN A 277 16.02 -21.16 14.30
N SER A 278 17.06 -21.67 13.65
CA SER A 278 17.17 -21.62 12.20
C SER A 278 16.03 -22.41 11.55
N VAL A 279 15.41 -21.83 10.52
CA VAL A 279 14.30 -22.49 9.83
C VAL A 279 14.39 -22.40 8.31
N GLY A 280 14.24 -23.57 7.69
CA GLY A 280 14.34 -23.76 6.24
C GLY A 280 15.75 -23.61 5.70
N ASN A 281 15.86 -23.69 4.37
CA ASN A 281 17.13 -23.54 3.68
C ASN A 281 17.49 -22.05 3.54
N ARG A 282 18.29 -21.55 4.47
CA ARG A 282 18.81 -20.18 4.50
C ARG A 282 20.34 -20.15 4.58
N GLY A 283 20.94 -19.14 3.96
CA GLY A 283 22.39 -19.00 3.90
C GLY A 283 23.09 -19.88 2.87
N SER A 284 24.41 -19.91 2.97
CA SER A 284 25.35 -20.67 2.13
C SER A 284 26.70 -20.78 2.85
N ASN A 285 27.64 -21.53 2.27
CA ASN A 285 29.04 -21.61 2.75
C ASN A 285 29.70 -20.22 2.90
N PHE A 286 29.18 -19.17 2.25
CA PHE A 286 29.67 -17.79 2.42
C PHE A 286 29.18 -17.10 3.70
N THR A 287 28.04 -17.52 4.25
CA THR A 287 27.43 -16.90 5.45
C THR A 287 27.73 -17.68 6.72
N GLU A 288 27.99 -18.99 6.63
CA GLU A 288 28.36 -19.85 7.76
C GLU A 288 29.47 -19.27 8.66
N PRO A 289 30.59 -18.73 8.11
CA PRO A 289 31.70 -18.27 8.95
C PRO A 289 31.37 -17.07 9.83
N VAL A 290 30.28 -16.35 9.53
CA VAL A 290 29.90 -15.10 10.21
C VAL A 290 28.55 -15.18 10.90
N GLU A 291 27.84 -16.30 10.80
CA GLU A 291 26.47 -16.43 11.29
C GLU A 291 26.40 -16.26 12.81
N SER A 292 27.30 -16.91 13.55
CA SER A 292 27.39 -16.78 15.00
C SER A 292 27.79 -15.38 15.48
N LEU A 293 28.42 -14.58 14.62
CA LEU A 293 28.89 -13.24 14.95
C LEU A 293 27.86 -12.16 14.61
N LEU A 294 27.15 -12.31 13.49
CA LEU A 294 26.34 -11.25 12.89
C LEU A 294 24.85 -11.53 12.89
N ASP A 295 24.47 -12.80 13.12
CA ASP A 295 23.11 -13.32 13.00
C ASP A 295 22.31 -12.68 11.84
N PRO A 296 22.79 -12.82 10.59
CA PRO A 296 22.24 -12.08 9.45
C PRO A 296 20.80 -12.49 9.12
N PHE A 297 20.35 -13.64 9.64
CA PHE A 297 19.04 -14.21 9.36
C PHE A 297 18.05 -14.06 10.52
N PHE A 298 18.43 -13.43 11.63
CA PHE A 298 17.57 -13.29 12.81
C PHE A 298 16.12 -12.89 12.46
N GLY A 299 15.92 -11.78 11.75
CA GLY A 299 14.58 -11.31 11.41
C GLY A 299 13.82 -12.24 10.44
N LEU A 300 14.53 -13.04 9.63
CA LEU A 300 13.93 -14.04 8.73
C LEU A 300 13.42 -15.23 9.53
N ASP A 301 14.26 -15.80 10.40
CA ASP A 301 13.88 -16.93 11.25
C ASP A 301 12.78 -16.55 12.22
N TRP A 302 12.91 -15.39 12.86
CA TRP A 302 11.95 -14.89 13.83
C TRP A 302 10.55 -14.82 13.23
N THR A 303 10.41 -14.20 12.05
CA THR A 303 9.12 -14.06 11.39
C THR A 303 8.57 -15.40 10.90
N ARG A 304 9.41 -16.28 10.31
CA ARG A 304 9.02 -17.64 9.90
C ARG A 304 8.53 -18.48 11.08
N ASN A 305 9.29 -18.51 12.18
CA ASN A 305 8.93 -19.28 13.37
C ASN A 305 7.64 -18.76 14.00
N LEU A 306 7.47 -17.45 14.12
CA LEU A 306 6.21 -16.84 14.56
C LEU A 306 5.03 -17.29 13.68
N ALA A 307 5.20 -17.26 12.36
CA ALA A 307 4.16 -17.66 11.42
C ALA A 307 3.85 -19.16 11.46
N LEU A 308 4.87 -20.02 11.55
CA LEU A 308 4.69 -21.47 11.68
C LEU A 308 3.94 -21.81 12.97
N GLN A 309 4.32 -21.21 14.10
CA GLN A 309 3.64 -21.42 15.38
C GLN A 309 2.20 -20.91 15.34
N ALA A 310 1.96 -19.73 14.75
CA ALA A 310 0.61 -19.20 14.61
C ALA A 310 -0.27 -20.10 13.73
N ASN A 311 0.24 -20.58 12.60
CA ASN A 311 -0.49 -21.54 11.76
C ASN A 311 -0.70 -22.89 12.47
N HIS A 312 0.28 -23.35 13.25
CA HIS A 312 0.16 -24.60 14.00
C HIS A 312 -1.02 -24.57 14.98
N VAL A 313 -1.14 -23.48 15.74
CA VAL A 313 -2.20 -23.31 16.74
C VAL A 313 -3.54 -22.97 16.09
N LEU A 314 -3.58 -21.96 15.23
CA LEU A 314 -4.85 -21.38 14.75
C LEU A 314 -5.52 -22.17 13.62
N ARG A 315 -4.79 -23.06 12.94
CA ARG A 315 -5.34 -23.88 11.83
C ARG A 315 -5.40 -25.37 12.15
N SER A 316 -5.06 -25.77 13.38
CA SER A 316 -5.11 -27.16 13.84
C SER A 316 -6.45 -27.84 13.49
N PRO A 317 -6.45 -29.10 12.97
CA PRO A 317 -5.30 -30.01 12.83
C PRO A 317 -4.48 -29.81 11.55
N GLN A 318 -4.83 -28.85 10.69
CA GLN A 318 -4.16 -28.60 9.41
C GLN A 318 -3.09 -27.53 9.59
N TYR A 319 -1.83 -27.93 9.56
CA TYR A 319 -0.70 -27.00 9.75
C TYR A 319 -0.15 -26.53 8.41
N ALA A 320 0.43 -25.34 8.39
CA ALA A 320 1.05 -24.79 7.21
C ALA A 320 2.53 -25.18 7.12
N THR A 321 3.01 -25.53 5.93
CA THR A 321 4.45 -25.67 5.67
C THR A 321 5.11 -24.31 5.51
N LEU A 322 6.45 -24.28 5.47
CA LEU A 322 7.20 -23.05 5.21
C LEU A 322 6.80 -22.44 3.86
N GLU A 323 6.64 -23.26 2.84
CA GLU A 323 6.24 -22.83 1.48
C GLU A 323 4.84 -22.21 1.45
N GLU A 324 3.92 -22.68 2.31
CA GLU A 324 2.56 -22.14 2.39
C GLU A 324 2.49 -20.80 3.13
N ILE A 325 3.28 -20.64 4.19
CA ILE A 325 3.31 -19.36 4.93
C ILE A 325 4.11 -18.29 4.19
N GLU A 326 5.08 -18.63 3.35
CA GLU A 326 5.86 -17.64 2.63
C GLU A 326 5.07 -17.02 1.48
N VAL A 327 5.07 -15.68 1.42
CA VAL A 327 4.52 -14.96 0.27
C VAL A 327 5.55 -14.96 -0.83
N THR A 328 5.37 -15.84 -1.80
CA THR A 328 6.26 -15.96 -2.98
C THR A 328 5.56 -15.58 -4.29
N ASP A 329 4.23 -15.57 -4.31
CA ASP A 329 3.44 -15.16 -5.47
C ASP A 329 3.26 -13.64 -5.51
N SER A 330 3.58 -13.04 -6.64
CA SER A 330 3.25 -11.64 -6.96
C SER A 330 2.53 -11.59 -8.31
N PRO A 331 1.29 -11.06 -8.37
CA PRO A 331 0.63 -10.79 -9.64
C PRO A 331 1.20 -9.55 -10.35
N VAL A 332 2.04 -8.76 -9.66
CA VAL A 332 2.62 -7.52 -10.20
C VAL A 332 3.81 -7.85 -11.09
N SER A 333 3.82 -7.30 -12.30
CA SER A 333 4.90 -7.50 -13.29
C SER A 333 5.74 -6.25 -13.56
N GLN A 334 5.16 -5.06 -13.36
CA GLN A 334 5.79 -3.77 -13.61
C GLN A 334 5.36 -2.77 -12.52
N LEU A 335 6.20 -1.77 -12.23
CA LEU A 335 5.90 -0.64 -11.34
C LEU A 335 6.09 0.70 -12.05
N LEU A 336 5.20 1.65 -11.77
CA LEU A 336 5.41 3.07 -12.07
C LEU A 336 6.13 3.72 -10.89
N LEU A 337 7.39 4.07 -11.10
CA LEU A 337 8.19 4.78 -10.10
C LEU A 337 8.42 6.21 -10.53
N LYS A 338 8.26 7.15 -9.61
CA LYS A 338 8.60 8.56 -9.84
C LYS A 338 10.04 8.80 -9.41
N LYS A 339 10.91 9.13 -10.38
CA LYS A 339 12.32 9.46 -10.15
C LYS A 339 12.67 10.74 -10.90
N ASN A 340 13.28 11.71 -10.21
CA ASN A 340 13.74 12.97 -10.81
C ASN A 340 12.68 13.70 -11.66
N ASN A 341 11.45 13.81 -11.13
CA ASN A 341 10.27 14.38 -11.83
C ASN A 341 9.84 13.64 -13.12
N LYS A 342 10.41 12.48 -13.41
CA LYS A 342 9.95 11.56 -14.46
C LYS A 342 9.25 10.37 -13.83
N THR A 343 8.31 9.80 -14.57
CA THR A 343 7.64 8.54 -14.19
C THR A 343 8.18 7.46 -15.10
N ASP A 344 8.90 6.51 -14.52
CA ASP A 344 9.54 5.42 -15.23
C ASP A 344 8.75 4.13 -14.96
N LEU A 345 8.49 3.37 -16.03
CA LEU A 345 7.97 2.03 -15.92
C LEU A 345 9.14 1.07 -15.78
N VAL A 346 9.19 0.32 -14.69
CA VAL A 346 10.28 -0.62 -14.38
C VAL A 346 9.74 -2.02 -14.13
N SER A 347 10.48 -3.04 -14.56
CA SER A 347 10.14 -4.42 -14.25
C SER A 347 10.16 -4.66 -12.75
N PHE A 348 9.11 -5.31 -12.25
CA PHE A 348 9.07 -5.79 -10.88
C PHE A 348 9.56 -7.24 -10.86
N PRO A 349 10.76 -7.53 -10.33
CA PRO A 349 11.29 -8.88 -10.33
C PRO A 349 10.43 -9.82 -9.47
N PRO A 350 10.41 -11.12 -9.78
CA PRO A 350 9.76 -12.11 -8.94
C PRO A 350 10.44 -12.20 -7.56
N TYR A 351 9.81 -12.93 -6.65
CA TYR A 351 10.33 -13.19 -5.31
C TYR A 351 11.77 -13.70 -5.35
N LEU A 352 12.66 -13.01 -4.64
CA LEU A 352 14.04 -13.46 -4.42
C LEU A 352 14.09 -14.34 -3.18
N LYS A 353 14.53 -15.60 -3.33
CA LYS A 353 14.57 -16.56 -2.22
C LYS A 353 15.25 -15.97 -0.97
N ASN A 354 14.58 -16.10 0.18
CA ASN A 354 14.98 -15.59 1.49
C ASN A 354 15.04 -14.05 1.62
N ALA A 355 15.16 -13.28 0.54
CA ALA A 355 15.17 -11.82 0.57
C ALA A 355 13.78 -11.19 0.40
N GLY A 356 12.92 -11.83 -0.40
CA GLY A 356 11.58 -11.35 -0.71
C GLY A 356 11.50 -10.40 -1.90
N PHE A 357 10.60 -9.43 -1.81
CA PHE A 357 10.29 -8.48 -2.89
C PHE A 357 10.98 -7.14 -2.67
N ASN A 358 11.19 -6.36 -3.74
CA ASN A 358 11.60 -4.96 -3.57
C ASN A 358 10.49 -4.14 -2.90
N ILE A 359 10.85 -3.33 -1.90
CA ILE A 359 9.88 -2.62 -1.06
C ILE A 359 9.02 -1.63 -1.85
N GLU A 360 9.50 -1.11 -2.98
CA GLU A 360 8.74 -0.19 -3.83
C GLU A 360 7.46 -0.81 -4.39
N GLY A 361 7.42 -2.14 -4.55
CA GLY A 361 6.22 -2.86 -4.98
C GLY A 361 5.27 -3.23 -3.84
N LEU A 362 5.64 -2.94 -2.59
CA LEU A 362 4.87 -3.32 -1.41
C LEU A 362 3.44 -2.75 -1.42
N PRO A 363 3.16 -1.50 -1.85
CA PRO A 363 1.78 -1.00 -1.94
C PRO A 363 0.89 -1.83 -2.87
N ALA A 364 1.35 -2.13 -4.09
CA ALA A 364 0.63 -2.95 -5.06
C ALA A 364 0.46 -4.40 -4.56
N LEU A 365 1.50 -4.93 -3.91
CA LEU A 365 1.47 -6.26 -3.33
C LEU A 365 0.47 -6.36 -2.17
N MET A 366 0.45 -5.39 -1.24
CA MET A 366 -0.49 -5.36 -0.12
C MET A 366 -1.94 -5.25 -0.59
N TYR A 367 -2.23 -4.44 -1.62
CA TYR A 367 -3.57 -4.41 -2.22
C TYR A 367 -3.94 -5.77 -2.83
N SER A 368 -3.04 -6.34 -3.63
CA SER A 368 -3.24 -7.63 -4.28
C SER A 368 -3.47 -8.77 -3.28
N LEU A 369 -2.70 -8.76 -2.19
CA LEU A 369 -2.82 -9.73 -1.11
C LEU A 369 -4.14 -9.57 -0.36
N ALA A 370 -4.56 -8.33 -0.05
CA ALA A 370 -5.84 -8.09 0.60
C ALA A 370 -7.00 -8.65 -0.24
N VAL A 371 -7.01 -8.35 -1.54
CA VAL A 371 -8.07 -8.81 -2.46
C VAL A 371 -8.12 -10.33 -2.55
N ARG A 372 -6.96 -11.00 -2.64
CA ARG A 372 -6.90 -12.45 -2.89
C ARG A 372 -7.03 -13.28 -1.62
N TYR A 373 -6.58 -12.75 -0.49
CA TYR A 373 -6.50 -13.45 0.78
C TYR A 373 -7.06 -12.56 1.91
N PRO A 374 -8.39 -12.31 1.92
CA PRO A 374 -9.02 -11.63 3.05
C PRO A 374 -8.78 -12.43 4.34
N GLN A 375 -8.74 -11.73 5.48
CA GLN A 375 -8.46 -12.32 6.81
C GLN A 375 -7.04 -12.86 7.01
N TRP A 376 -6.07 -12.35 6.24
CA TRP A 376 -4.66 -12.56 6.52
C TRP A 376 -3.99 -11.23 6.83
N PHE A 377 -3.04 -11.27 7.74
CA PHE A 377 -2.05 -10.21 7.87
C PHE A 377 -0.65 -10.81 7.75
N TYR A 378 0.35 -9.95 7.64
CA TYR A 378 1.69 -10.36 7.22
C TYR A 378 2.71 -9.87 8.22
N LEU A 379 3.64 -10.74 8.61
CA LEU A 379 4.90 -10.27 9.20
C LEU A 379 5.86 -9.98 8.06
N VAL A 380 6.56 -8.85 8.16
CA VAL A 380 7.56 -8.42 7.19
C VAL A 380 8.93 -8.41 7.85
N SER A 381 9.93 -8.91 7.13
CA SER A 381 11.34 -8.81 7.49
C SER A 381 12.09 -7.98 6.44
N VAL A 382 12.47 -6.77 6.83
CA VAL A 382 13.21 -5.81 5.99
C VAL A 382 14.68 -6.20 5.98
N ASN A 383 15.25 -6.28 4.77
CA ASN A 383 16.61 -6.73 4.59
C ASN A 383 17.35 -6.05 3.43
N THR A 384 18.67 -6.01 3.56
CA THR A 384 19.57 -5.44 2.55
C THR A 384 20.97 -6.04 2.65
N ASP A 385 21.69 -6.08 1.54
CA ASP A 385 23.12 -6.40 1.43
C ASP A 385 24.00 -5.14 1.23
N ARG A 386 23.37 -3.95 1.21
CA ARG A 386 24.05 -2.68 0.97
C ARG A 386 24.91 -2.26 2.16
N THR A 387 26.22 -2.43 2.01
CA THR A 387 27.25 -2.10 3.02
C THR A 387 27.22 -0.67 3.55
N ALA A 388 26.77 0.30 2.74
CA ALA A 388 26.66 1.70 3.14
C ALA A 388 25.64 1.92 4.28
N VAL A 389 24.68 1.00 4.47
CA VAL A 389 23.58 1.19 5.42
C VAL A 389 23.61 0.19 6.59
N LEU A 390 24.33 -0.93 6.46
CA LEU A 390 24.53 -1.89 7.56
C LEU A 390 25.43 -1.36 8.70
N ARG A 391 25.75 -0.05 8.73
CA ARG A 391 26.55 0.59 9.80
C ARG A 391 25.76 0.94 11.05
N GLN A 392 24.44 0.80 11.04
CA GLN A 392 23.58 1.09 12.19
C GLN A 392 22.64 -0.10 12.42
N TYR A 393 23.18 -1.13 13.07
CA TYR A 393 22.37 -2.12 13.79
C TYR A 393 21.80 -1.43 15.06
N PRO A 394 20.61 -1.78 15.55
CA PRO A 394 20.13 -1.28 16.85
C PRO A 394 21.03 -1.70 18.01
N SER A 395 21.79 -2.80 17.87
CA SER A 395 22.73 -3.29 18.90
C SER A 395 23.98 -2.42 19.10
N GLY A 396 24.11 -1.30 18.38
CA GLY A 396 25.26 -0.39 18.50
C GLY A 396 26.61 -1.03 18.17
N THR A 397 26.64 -2.26 17.65
CA THR A 397 27.87 -3.00 17.38
C THR A 397 28.51 -2.48 16.09
N PRO A 398 29.64 -1.76 16.15
CA PRO A 398 30.33 -1.34 14.95
C PRO A 398 30.80 -2.59 14.21
N LEU A 399 30.71 -2.59 12.88
CA LEU A 399 31.33 -3.64 12.07
C LEU A 399 32.85 -3.58 12.26
N VAL A 400 33.37 -4.47 13.11
CA VAL A 400 34.81 -4.53 13.44
C VAL A 400 35.64 -5.07 12.26
N SER A 401 35.01 -5.58 11.19
CA SER A 401 35.70 -6.43 10.20
C SER A 401 35.18 -6.27 8.77
N GLU A 402 36.10 -6.39 7.79
CA GLU A 402 35.79 -6.57 6.36
C GLU A 402 34.97 -7.84 6.07
N SER A 403 34.96 -8.81 6.99
CA SER A 403 34.28 -10.11 6.84
C SER A 403 32.75 -10.04 6.70
N GLY A 404 32.13 -8.90 7.00
CA GLY A 404 30.68 -8.71 6.89
C GLY A 404 30.21 -7.90 5.67
N LYS A 405 31.13 -7.48 4.78
CA LYS A 405 30.78 -6.67 3.61
C LYS A 405 30.01 -7.49 2.58
N GLY A 406 28.88 -6.96 2.11
CA GLY A 406 28.05 -7.57 1.06
C GLY A 406 27.15 -8.70 1.55
N ILE A 407 27.11 -8.96 2.86
CA ILE A 407 26.23 -9.99 3.44
C ILE A 407 24.86 -9.37 3.69
N ARG A 408 23.83 -9.98 3.11
CA ARG A 408 22.42 -9.61 3.32
C ARG A 408 22.01 -9.83 4.76
N ARG A 409 21.32 -8.86 5.36
CA ARG A 409 20.86 -8.95 6.75
C ARG A 409 19.41 -8.58 6.91
N HIS A 410 18.70 -9.34 7.72
CA HIS A 410 17.32 -9.12 8.16
C HIS A 410 17.30 -8.36 9.48
N PHE A 411 17.23 -7.03 9.40
CA PHE A 411 17.55 -6.16 10.53
C PHE A 411 16.33 -5.48 11.17
N HIS A 412 15.15 -5.55 10.53
CA HIS A 412 13.93 -4.94 11.06
C HIS A 412 12.72 -5.79 10.70
N VAL A 413 11.78 -5.90 11.64
CA VAL A 413 10.53 -6.64 11.43
C VAL A 413 9.31 -5.78 11.79
N ALA A 414 8.17 -6.04 11.15
CA ALA A 414 6.92 -5.36 11.45
C ALA A 414 5.73 -6.28 11.13
N ALA A 415 4.54 -5.91 11.60
CA ALA A 415 3.29 -6.49 11.13
C ALA A 415 2.58 -5.51 10.17
N LEU A 416 2.19 -6.02 9.00
CA LEU A 416 1.42 -5.31 7.99
C LEU A 416 0.02 -5.92 7.96
N VAL A 417 -0.99 -5.13 8.28
CA VAL A 417 -2.40 -5.54 8.27
C VAL A 417 -3.11 -4.79 7.14
N PRO A 418 -3.18 -5.37 5.93
CA PRO A 418 -3.90 -4.75 4.83
C PRO A 418 -5.41 -5.03 4.98
N TYR A 419 -6.24 -3.99 4.87
CA TYR A 419 -7.68 -4.08 5.07
C TYR A 419 -8.44 -3.05 4.27
N PHE A 420 -9.73 -3.32 4.03
CA PHE A 420 -10.67 -2.31 3.54
C PHE A 420 -11.48 -1.76 4.72
N THR A 421 -11.65 -0.43 4.77
CA THR A 421 -12.59 0.22 5.72
C THR A 421 -14.02 -0.20 5.40
N GLU A 422 -14.98 0.08 6.29
CA GLU A 422 -16.42 -0.16 6.02
C GLU A 422 -16.88 0.50 4.72
N ASP A 423 -16.38 1.71 4.47
CA ASP A 423 -16.59 2.46 3.22
C ASP A 423 -15.79 1.96 2.01
N GLY A 424 -15.10 0.82 2.11
CA GLY A 424 -14.36 0.23 0.99
C GLY A 424 -13.05 0.94 0.61
N VAL A 425 -12.47 1.77 1.48
CA VAL A 425 -11.14 2.37 1.25
C VAL A 425 -10.06 1.39 1.67
N PHE A 426 -9.11 1.10 0.78
CA PHE A 426 -7.97 0.26 1.12
C PHE A 426 -6.97 1.01 2.02
N LYS A 427 -6.51 0.33 3.08
CA LYS A 427 -5.51 0.80 4.04
C LYS A 427 -4.58 -0.34 4.45
N VAL A 428 -3.41 0.03 4.94
CA VAL A 428 -2.49 -0.90 5.62
C VAL A 428 -2.15 -0.31 6.98
N ALA A 429 -2.51 -1.00 8.06
CA ALA A 429 -1.98 -0.67 9.38
C ALA A 429 -0.59 -1.28 9.52
N VAL A 430 0.37 -0.50 10.03
CA VAL A 430 1.74 -0.95 10.24
C VAL A 430 2.06 -0.88 11.73
N PHE A 431 2.38 -2.03 12.31
CA PHE A 431 2.76 -2.14 13.71
C PHE A 431 4.23 -2.54 13.80
N GLU A 432 5.04 -1.67 14.39
CA GLU A 432 6.48 -1.86 14.56
C GLU A 432 6.97 -1.17 15.84
N SER A 433 7.92 -1.78 16.54
CA SER A 433 8.62 -1.17 17.69
C SER A 433 7.68 -0.50 18.72
N ALA A 434 6.66 -1.23 19.19
CA ALA A 434 5.64 -0.76 20.14
C ALA A 434 4.80 0.44 19.67
N ALA A 435 4.71 0.69 18.36
CA ALA A 435 3.94 1.79 17.80
C ALA A 435 3.17 1.39 16.51
N GLU A 436 2.16 2.19 16.18
CA GLU A 436 1.59 2.22 14.83
C GLU A 436 2.26 3.34 14.02
N THR A 437 2.72 3.02 12.81
CA THR A 437 3.35 3.99 11.91
C THR A 437 2.61 4.08 10.58
N SER A 438 2.90 5.14 9.81
CA SER A 438 2.34 5.30 8.47
C SER A 438 2.96 4.30 7.49
N PHE A 439 2.12 3.61 6.73
CA PHE A 439 2.57 2.70 5.66
C PHE A 439 3.44 3.40 4.61
N ASP A 440 3.08 4.61 4.21
CA ASP A 440 3.90 5.40 3.28
C ASP A 440 5.28 5.73 3.88
N SER A 441 5.32 6.07 5.16
CA SER A 441 6.59 6.31 5.87
C SER A 441 7.41 5.02 5.99
N PHE A 442 6.79 3.87 6.25
CA PHE A 442 7.45 2.56 6.25
C PHE A 442 8.12 2.28 4.91
N VAL A 443 7.41 2.41 3.79
CA VAL A 443 7.96 2.18 2.44
C VAL A 443 9.08 3.16 2.11
N ARG A 444 8.93 4.44 2.45
CA ARG A 444 9.93 5.48 2.14
C ARG A 444 11.21 5.40 2.98
N ARG A 445 11.19 4.74 4.15
CA ARG A 445 12.38 4.59 5.01
C ARG A 445 13.45 3.66 4.41
N TYR A 446 13.08 2.75 3.51
CA TYR A 446 13.97 1.69 3.05
C TYR A 446 14.16 1.63 1.52
N PRO A 447 14.48 2.74 0.83
CA PRO A 447 14.53 2.78 -0.62
C PRO A 447 15.53 1.76 -1.22
N GLY A 448 15.03 0.90 -2.10
CA GLY A 448 15.76 -0.16 -2.77
C GLY A 448 16.05 -1.40 -1.92
N TYR A 449 15.38 -1.55 -0.78
CA TYR A 449 15.53 -2.71 0.10
C TYR A 449 14.55 -3.81 -0.27
N GLN A 450 14.76 -4.97 0.33
CA GLN A 450 13.93 -6.13 0.12
C GLN A 450 13.10 -6.40 1.37
N VAL A 451 11.91 -6.96 1.16
CA VAL A 451 10.95 -7.33 2.20
C VAL A 451 10.54 -8.77 2.00
N HIS A 452 10.92 -9.62 2.95
CA HIS A 452 10.40 -10.97 3.06
C HIS A 452 9.10 -10.95 3.84
N LEU A 453 8.08 -11.68 3.37
CA LEU A 453 6.73 -11.66 3.94
C LEU A 453 6.30 -13.08 4.27
N VAL A 454 5.72 -13.25 5.44
CA VAL A 454 5.04 -14.48 5.87
C VAL A 454 3.59 -14.18 6.26
N ARG A 455 2.70 -15.14 5.98
CA ARG A 455 1.26 -15.03 6.23
C ARG A 455 0.92 -15.50 7.63
N ILE A 456 0.15 -14.69 8.36
CA ILE A 456 -0.43 -15.04 9.65
C ILE A 456 -1.94 -15.20 9.49
N PRO A 457 -2.50 -16.39 9.81
CA PRO A 457 -3.93 -16.58 9.83
C PRO A 457 -4.52 -15.72 10.94
N PHE A 458 -5.63 -15.08 10.65
CA PHE A 458 -6.29 -14.23 11.61
C PHE A 458 -7.17 -15.03 12.60
N SER A 459 -7.29 -14.52 13.83
CA SER A 459 -8.23 -14.96 14.86
C SER A 459 -8.89 -13.74 15.51
N GLU A 460 -10.21 -13.78 15.75
CA GLU A 460 -10.97 -12.64 16.27
C GLU A 460 -10.52 -12.22 17.70
N GLN A 461 -10.01 -13.17 18.49
CA GLN A 461 -9.62 -12.95 19.87
C GLN A 461 -8.18 -12.44 19.97
N PHE A 462 -7.99 -11.38 20.76
CA PHE A 462 -6.68 -10.80 21.02
C PHE A 462 -6.53 -10.39 22.49
N GLU A 463 -5.78 -11.18 23.25
CA GLU A 463 -5.56 -11.00 24.70
C GLU A 463 -4.05 -11.02 25.02
N PRO A 464 -3.32 -9.95 24.70
CA PRO A 464 -1.87 -9.92 24.92
C PRO A 464 -1.50 -9.85 26.40
N PHE A 465 -0.25 -10.19 26.71
CA PHE A 465 0.34 -9.92 28.02
C PHE A 465 0.65 -8.42 28.17
N MET A 466 0.49 -7.90 29.38
CA MET A 466 0.77 -6.49 29.70
C MET A 466 1.99 -6.29 30.61
N GLY A 467 2.81 -7.33 30.79
CA GLY A 467 3.97 -7.31 31.68
C GLY A 467 3.54 -7.22 33.14
N ASP A 468 3.22 -8.36 33.75
CA ASP A 468 2.85 -8.41 35.18
C ASP A 468 4.12 -8.57 36.02
N PHE A 469 4.29 -7.71 37.03
CA PHE A 469 5.37 -7.74 38.03
C PHE A 469 5.01 -8.60 39.23
#